data_AF-A0A2T3B4E5-F1
#
_entry.id   AF-A0A2T3B4E5-F1
#
_cell.length_a   1.000
_cell.length_b   1.000
_cell.length_c   1.000
_cell.angle_alpha   90.00
_cell.angle_beta   90.00
_cell.angle_gamma   90.00
#
_symmetry.space_group_name_H-M   'P 1'
#
loop_
_entity.id
_entity.type
_entity.pdbx_description
1 polymer ?
#
loop_
_entity_poly.entity_id
_entity_poly.type
_entity_poly.pdbx_seq_one_letter_code
_entity_poly.pdbx_strand_id
1 'polypeptide(L)'
;MELWAAGFNAWAQFHFDTPVPVDPVDLPNFTSILEDDSIEVLALSESAIAVKTSKGLKISGNPSEYMTHFASLCAERKEEGTWPIATAGNGKVADITSGFIKQYDLLEYDWFPSYLEKDGKVFEELDGTVTQIVANRTTFTALTSTGNVYTWGDEMYKERLGREVSSSSPASQPGIVEDLSNLPDKVVRISSGGAMTAALTSGNDVYFWGVGMSGPLGNLWSASPQPLDLDEQDILDVAVGNEHILILTTEHKVFAIGANGSGSGLRSLYL
;
A
#
# COMPACT_ATOMS: atom_id res chain seq x y z
N MET A 1 -21.50 -0.70 -5.96
CA MET A 1 -20.20 0.00 -5.89
C MET A 1 -19.67 0.15 -7.31
N GLU A 2 -18.88 1.18 -7.57
CA GLU A 2 -18.31 1.45 -8.88
C GLU A 2 -16.79 1.58 -8.73
N LEU A 3 -16.03 1.04 -9.67
CA LEU A 3 -14.60 1.27 -9.77
C LEU A 3 -14.37 2.32 -10.84
N TRP A 4 -13.80 3.45 -10.47
CA TRP A 4 -13.49 4.52 -11.40
C TRP A 4 -12.00 4.53 -11.74
N ALA A 5 -11.68 4.79 -13.01
CA ALA A 5 -10.30 4.94 -13.46
C ALA A 5 -10.14 6.07 -14.48
N ALA A 6 -8.94 6.65 -14.50
CA ALA A 6 -8.46 7.57 -15.52
C ALA A 6 -6.98 7.25 -15.77
N GLY A 7 -6.48 7.51 -16.97
CA GLY A 7 -5.07 7.27 -17.26
C GLY A 7 -4.76 7.10 -18.74
N PHE A 8 -3.48 7.33 -19.05
CA PHE A 8 -2.90 7.12 -20.37
C PHE A 8 -2.15 5.78 -20.39
N ASN A 9 -2.26 5.03 -21.50
CA ASN A 9 -1.54 3.80 -21.76
C ASN A 9 -1.82 2.66 -20.75
N ALA A 10 -3.08 2.56 -20.28
CA ALA A 10 -3.51 1.53 -19.33
C ALA A 10 -3.88 0.23 -20.05
N TRP A 11 -2.87 -0.45 -20.59
CA TRP A 11 -2.97 -1.59 -21.52
C TRP A 11 -3.99 -2.66 -21.10
N ALA A 12 -5.22 -2.53 -21.61
CA ALA A 12 -6.39 -3.35 -21.26
C ALA A 12 -6.70 -3.47 -19.75
N GLN A 13 -6.10 -2.65 -18.88
CA GLN A 13 -6.23 -2.75 -17.41
C GLN A 13 -7.63 -2.40 -16.89
N PHE A 14 -8.46 -1.80 -17.74
CA PHE A 14 -9.80 -1.33 -17.40
C PHE A 14 -10.91 -2.23 -17.93
N HIS A 15 -10.58 -3.41 -18.46
CA HIS A 15 -11.53 -4.29 -19.12
C HIS A 15 -11.54 -5.66 -18.43
N PHE A 16 -12.53 -5.89 -17.57
CA PHE A 16 -12.63 -7.12 -16.78
C PHE A 16 -13.38 -8.25 -17.49
N ASP A 17 -14.22 -7.93 -18.48
CA ASP A 17 -15.14 -8.90 -19.10
C ASP A 17 -14.84 -9.18 -20.58
N THR A 18 -13.97 -8.40 -21.23
CA THR A 18 -13.64 -8.56 -22.66
C THR A 18 -12.15 -8.37 -22.91
N PRO A 19 -11.45 -9.32 -23.55
CA PRO A 19 -10.09 -9.10 -24.02
C PRO A 19 -10.10 -7.97 -25.06
N VAL A 20 -9.26 -6.95 -24.87
CA VAL A 20 -9.12 -5.87 -25.85
C VAL A 20 -7.88 -6.15 -26.71
N PRO A 21 -8.03 -6.45 -28.01
CA PRO A 21 -6.91 -6.82 -28.89
C PRO A 21 -6.15 -5.61 -29.48
N VAL A 22 -6.46 -4.39 -29.07
CA VAL A 22 -5.95 -3.13 -29.66
C VAL A 22 -5.39 -2.22 -28.56
N ASP A 23 -4.50 -1.30 -28.94
CA ASP A 23 -3.99 -0.22 -28.07
C ASP A 23 -5.12 0.38 -27.21
N PRO A 24 -4.90 0.55 -25.90
CA PRO A 24 -5.94 1.01 -24.99
C PRO A 24 -6.35 2.43 -25.37
N VAL A 25 -7.66 2.70 -25.35
CA VAL A 25 -8.16 4.07 -25.39
C VAL A 25 -7.80 4.71 -24.05
N ASP A 26 -7.00 5.78 -24.09
CA ASP A 26 -6.71 6.57 -22.91
C ASP A 26 -8.02 7.08 -22.30
N LEU A 27 -8.09 7.11 -20.96
CA LEU A 27 -9.21 7.65 -20.22
C LEU A 27 -8.82 9.06 -19.74
N PRO A 28 -9.11 10.13 -20.51
CA PRO A 28 -8.76 11.50 -20.14
C PRO A 28 -9.58 12.02 -18.96
N ASN A 29 -10.68 11.34 -18.62
CA ASN A 29 -11.56 11.65 -17.50
C ASN A 29 -11.80 10.38 -16.69
N PHE A 30 -12.11 10.54 -15.41
CA PHE A 30 -12.58 9.44 -14.58
C PHE A 30 -13.80 8.79 -15.24
N THR A 31 -13.68 7.48 -15.48
CA THR A 31 -14.69 6.66 -16.13
C THR A 31 -14.95 5.45 -15.24
N SER A 32 -16.22 5.08 -15.04
CA SER A 32 -16.58 3.84 -14.34
C SER A 32 -16.18 2.65 -15.23
N ILE A 33 -15.33 1.78 -14.69
CA ILE A 33 -14.74 0.62 -15.41
C ILE A 33 -15.24 -0.73 -14.88
N LEU A 34 -15.93 -0.73 -13.74
CA LEU A 34 -16.55 -1.92 -13.16
C LEU A 34 -17.67 -1.51 -12.20
N GLU A 35 -18.82 -2.17 -12.30
CA GLU A 35 -19.92 -2.02 -11.34
C GLU A 35 -20.23 -3.40 -10.74
N ASP A 36 -20.32 -3.47 -9.42
CA ASP A 36 -20.61 -4.70 -8.69
C ASP A 36 -21.15 -4.37 -7.28
N ASP A 37 -21.86 -5.30 -6.65
CA ASP A 37 -22.39 -5.13 -5.29
C ASP A 37 -21.26 -4.96 -4.26
N SER A 38 -20.11 -5.59 -4.51
CA SER A 38 -18.87 -5.36 -3.77
C SER A 38 -17.70 -5.23 -4.73
N ILE A 39 -16.83 -4.25 -4.50
CA ILE A 39 -15.57 -4.10 -5.23
C ILE A 39 -14.47 -3.81 -4.22
N GLU A 40 -13.43 -4.64 -4.28
CA GLU A 40 -12.25 -4.47 -3.46
C GLU A 40 -11.00 -4.73 -4.30
N VAL A 41 -10.12 -3.74 -4.45
CA VAL A 41 -8.84 -3.97 -5.13
C VAL A 41 -7.94 -4.81 -4.24
N LEU A 42 -7.28 -5.79 -4.82
CA LEU A 42 -6.38 -6.72 -4.13
C LEU A 42 -4.93 -6.56 -4.55
N ALA A 43 -4.69 -6.17 -5.79
CA ALA A 43 -3.33 -5.93 -6.30
C ALA A 43 -3.36 -4.99 -7.49
N LEU A 44 -2.30 -4.18 -7.59
CA LEU A 44 -2.04 -3.30 -8.72
C LEU A 44 -0.60 -3.49 -9.18
N SER A 45 -0.39 -3.51 -10.49
CA SER A 45 0.94 -3.53 -11.11
C SER A 45 0.97 -2.55 -12.28
N GLU A 46 2.12 -2.43 -12.94
CA GLU A 46 2.21 -1.57 -14.11
C GLU A 46 1.36 -2.01 -15.29
N SER A 47 1.01 -3.29 -15.33
CA SER A 47 0.36 -3.91 -16.46
C SER A 47 -1.00 -4.52 -16.13
N ALA A 48 -1.42 -4.55 -14.85
CA ALA A 48 -2.65 -5.22 -14.46
C ALA A 48 -3.23 -4.74 -13.12
N ILE A 49 -4.53 -4.97 -12.96
CA ILE A 49 -5.31 -4.77 -11.74
C ILE A 49 -6.03 -6.07 -11.38
N ALA A 50 -6.06 -6.39 -10.09
CA ALA A 50 -6.85 -7.48 -9.54
C ALA A 50 -7.83 -6.95 -8.51
N VAL A 51 -9.09 -7.34 -8.62
CA VAL A 51 -10.18 -6.95 -7.72
C VAL A 51 -11.01 -8.15 -7.29
N LYS A 52 -11.44 -8.18 -6.04
CA LYS A 52 -12.46 -9.09 -5.52
C LYS A 52 -13.83 -8.43 -5.72
N THR A 53 -14.74 -9.13 -6.36
CA THR A 53 -16.14 -8.70 -6.49
C THR A 53 -17.09 -9.68 -5.83
N SER A 54 -18.39 -9.37 -5.78
CA SER A 54 -19.42 -10.29 -5.26
C SER A 54 -19.45 -11.63 -6.00
N LYS A 55 -18.91 -11.66 -7.23
CA LYS A 55 -18.82 -12.84 -8.11
C LYS A 55 -17.46 -13.53 -8.07
N GLY A 56 -16.53 -13.05 -7.25
CA GLY A 56 -15.18 -13.60 -7.11
C GLY A 56 -14.07 -12.69 -7.64
N LEU A 57 -12.87 -13.26 -7.76
CA LEU A 57 -11.68 -12.55 -8.24
C LEU A 57 -11.80 -12.23 -9.74
N LYS A 58 -11.60 -10.97 -10.10
CA LYS A 58 -11.40 -10.51 -11.48
C LYS A 58 -10.03 -9.88 -11.64
N ILE A 59 -9.34 -10.21 -12.72
CA ILE A 59 -8.02 -9.64 -13.07
C ILE A 59 -8.09 -9.12 -14.50
N SER A 60 -7.55 -7.93 -14.72
CA SER A 60 -7.54 -7.23 -16.01
C SER A 60 -6.13 -6.74 -16.36
N GLY A 61 -5.84 -6.57 -17.65
CA GLY A 61 -4.52 -6.23 -18.18
C GLY A 61 -3.65 -7.45 -18.51
N ASN A 62 -2.34 -7.32 -18.34
CA ASN A 62 -1.33 -8.37 -18.56
C ASN A 62 -0.60 -8.67 -17.24
N PRO A 63 -1.22 -9.42 -16.31
CA PRO A 63 -0.64 -9.71 -15.00
C PRO A 63 0.57 -10.63 -15.13
N SER A 64 1.58 -10.40 -14.31
CA SER A 64 2.61 -11.42 -14.09
C SER A 64 2.01 -12.63 -13.37
N GLU A 65 2.66 -13.79 -13.53
CA GLU A 65 2.30 -14.99 -12.78
C GLU A 65 2.32 -14.73 -11.26
N TYR A 66 3.31 -13.98 -10.79
CA TYR A 66 3.41 -13.54 -9.41
C TYR A 66 2.18 -12.75 -8.96
N MET A 67 1.78 -11.72 -9.72
CA MET A 67 0.62 -10.89 -9.36
C MET A 67 -0.66 -11.72 -9.30
N THR A 68 -0.82 -12.66 -10.23
CA THR A 68 -1.99 -13.54 -10.28
C THR A 68 -2.09 -14.39 -9.02
N HIS A 69 -1.00 -15.05 -8.64
CA HIS A 69 -0.97 -15.86 -7.42
C HIS A 69 -1.14 -15.01 -6.15
N PHE A 70 -0.49 -13.84 -6.10
CA PHE A 70 -0.64 -12.90 -4.99
C PHE A 70 -2.10 -12.46 -4.82
N ALA A 71 -2.76 -12.07 -5.91
CA ALA A 71 -4.15 -11.64 -5.89
C ALA A 71 -5.09 -12.79 -5.47
N SER A 72 -4.88 -14.00 -5.96
CA SER A 72 -5.63 -15.19 -5.52
C SER A 72 -5.47 -15.44 -4.02
N LEU A 73 -4.24 -15.35 -3.52
CA LEU A 73 -3.95 -15.57 -2.11
C LEU A 73 -4.60 -14.50 -1.22
N CYS A 74 -4.55 -13.24 -1.64
CA CYS A 74 -5.29 -12.16 -0.99
C CYS A 74 -6.80 -12.42 -1.04
N ALA A 75 -7.36 -12.83 -2.19
CA ALA A 75 -8.79 -13.09 -2.31
C ALA A 75 -9.28 -14.19 -1.35
N GLU A 76 -8.47 -15.22 -1.14
CA GLU A 76 -8.72 -16.36 -0.25
C GLU A 76 -8.56 -16.01 1.24
N ARG A 77 -7.48 -15.30 1.59
CA ARG A 77 -7.08 -15.09 2.99
C ARG A 77 -7.53 -13.77 3.59
N LYS A 78 -7.93 -12.80 2.77
CA LYS A 78 -8.37 -11.47 3.24
C LYS A 78 -9.65 -11.61 4.03
N GLU A 79 -9.51 -11.56 5.35
CA GLU A 79 -10.57 -11.19 6.28
C GLU A 79 -10.89 -9.70 6.08
N GLU A 80 -12.12 -9.27 6.37
CA GLU A 80 -12.59 -7.92 6.11
C GLU A 80 -11.61 -6.86 6.65
N GLY A 81 -11.09 -6.01 5.76
CA GLY A 81 -10.13 -4.95 6.10
C GLY A 81 -8.66 -5.38 6.23
N THR A 82 -8.30 -6.65 5.99
CA THR A 82 -6.91 -7.12 6.17
C THR A 82 -6.12 -7.19 4.87
N TRP A 83 -4.94 -6.58 4.83
CA TRP A 83 -3.98 -6.83 3.74
C TRP A 83 -2.94 -7.79 4.27
N PRO A 84 -3.06 -9.11 4.01
CA PRO A 84 -2.30 -10.09 4.76
C PRO A 84 -0.84 -10.15 4.31
N ILE A 85 -0.50 -9.72 3.09
CA ILE A 85 0.83 -9.95 2.53
C ILE A 85 1.39 -8.66 1.97
N ALA A 86 2.62 -8.36 2.37
CA ALA A 86 3.41 -7.28 1.81
C ALA A 86 4.76 -7.81 1.31
N THR A 87 5.24 -7.24 0.21
CA THR A 87 6.54 -7.61 -0.37
C THR A 87 7.41 -6.39 -0.54
N ALA A 88 8.55 -6.41 0.13
CA ALA A 88 9.52 -5.34 0.05
C ALA A 88 10.49 -5.62 -1.11
N GLY A 89 10.98 -4.54 -1.74
CA GLY A 89 11.95 -4.60 -2.85
C GLY A 89 13.33 -5.16 -2.47
N ASN A 90 13.53 -5.51 -1.21
CA ASN A 90 14.75 -6.12 -0.67
C ASN A 90 14.72 -7.66 -0.67
N GLY A 91 13.78 -8.27 -1.41
CA GLY A 91 13.67 -9.72 -1.53
C GLY A 91 13.07 -10.39 -0.29
N LYS A 92 12.21 -9.68 0.45
CA LYS A 92 11.51 -10.23 1.61
C LYS A 92 10.00 -10.11 1.45
N VAL A 93 9.28 -11.07 2.01
CA VAL A 93 7.82 -11.05 2.16
C VAL A 93 7.47 -11.09 3.62
N ALA A 94 6.44 -10.34 4.01
CA ALA A 94 5.81 -10.47 5.31
C ALA A 94 4.33 -10.83 5.12
N ASP A 95 3.89 -11.86 5.82
CA ASP A 95 2.54 -12.43 5.79
C ASP A 95 1.91 -12.35 7.20
N ILE A 96 0.63 -11.98 7.28
CA ILE A 96 -0.17 -12.02 8.49
C ILE A 96 -0.76 -13.42 8.59
N THR A 97 -0.24 -14.22 9.52
CA THR A 97 -0.72 -15.57 9.80
C THR A 97 -1.22 -15.64 11.24
N SER A 98 -2.50 -15.95 11.42
CA SER A 98 -3.13 -16.07 12.76
C SER A 98 -2.97 -14.83 13.65
N GLY A 99 -2.98 -13.63 13.05
CA GLY A 99 -2.82 -12.35 13.75
C GLY A 99 -1.38 -11.93 14.03
N PHE A 100 -0.38 -12.75 13.67
CA PHE A 100 1.05 -12.46 13.81
C PHE A 100 1.71 -12.23 12.45
N ILE A 101 2.89 -11.62 12.46
CA ILE A 101 3.68 -11.41 11.24
C ILE A 101 4.68 -12.54 11.10
N LYS A 102 4.70 -13.18 9.95
CA LYS A 102 5.73 -14.14 9.54
C LYS A 102 6.45 -13.62 8.31
N GLN A 103 7.77 -13.46 8.42
CA GLN A 103 8.63 -12.93 7.37
C GLN A 103 9.46 -14.03 6.70
N TYR A 104 9.57 -13.96 5.38
CA TYR A 104 10.27 -14.92 4.54
C TYR A 104 11.29 -14.23 3.65
N ASP A 105 12.38 -14.94 3.33
CA ASP A 105 13.31 -14.55 2.28
C ASP A 105 12.83 -15.10 0.93
N LEU A 106 12.73 -14.24 -0.08
CA LEU A 106 12.52 -14.62 -1.47
C LEU A 106 13.88 -14.93 -2.10
N LEU A 107 14.22 -16.20 -2.25
CA LEU A 107 15.41 -16.59 -3.00
C LEU A 107 15.12 -16.51 -4.51
N GLU A 108 16.14 -16.25 -5.30
CA GLU A 108 16.07 -16.06 -6.77
C GLU A 108 15.35 -17.21 -7.53
N TYR A 109 15.32 -18.41 -6.94
CA TYR A 109 14.68 -19.61 -7.51
C TYR A 109 13.38 -20.03 -6.80
N ASP A 110 12.96 -19.32 -5.76
CA ASP A 110 11.67 -19.57 -5.14
C ASP A 110 10.57 -18.99 -6.02
N TRP A 111 9.78 -19.87 -6.62
CA TRP A 111 8.56 -19.45 -7.30
C TRP A 111 7.49 -19.15 -6.25
N PHE A 112 6.79 -18.01 -6.34
CA PHE A 112 5.67 -17.72 -5.44
C PHE A 112 4.55 -18.76 -5.66
N PRO A 113 3.96 -19.40 -4.63
CA PRO A 113 4.09 -19.13 -3.20
C PRO A 113 4.99 -20.12 -2.43
N SER A 114 5.92 -20.84 -3.07
CA SER A 114 6.69 -21.94 -2.44
C SER A 114 7.48 -21.50 -1.19
N TYR A 115 7.85 -20.22 -1.09
CA TYR A 115 8.51 -19.70 0.10
C TYR A 115 7.59 -19.71 1.35
N LEU A 116 6.26 -19.67 1.18
CA LEU A 116 5.31 -19.75 2.31
C LEU A 116 5.33 -21.12 3.00
N GLU A 117 5.80 -22.15 2.31
CA GLU A 117 5.99 -23.51 2.86
C GLU A 117 7.24 -23.60 3.75
N LYS A 118 8.09 -22.56 3.76
CA LYS A 118 9.33 -22.53 4.53
C LYS A 118 9.10 -22.03 5.97
N ASP A 119 10.11 -22.26 6.81
CA ASP A 119 10.19 -21.65 8.13
C ASP A 119 10.54 -20.16 8.00
N GLY A 120 9.50 -19.32 7.99
CA GLY A 120 9.64 -17.86 8.11
C GLY A 120 9.92 -17.43 9.55
N LYS A 121 10.57 -16.27 9.70
CA LYS A 121 10.80 -15.60 10.98
C LYS A 121 9.49 -15.05 11.51
N VAL A 122 9.06 -15.51 12.68
CA VAL A 122 7.87 -15.00 13.36
C VAL A 122 8.24 -13.78 14.19
N PHE A 123 7.45 -12.72 14.08
CA PHE A 123 7.48 -11.58 15.00
C PHE A 123 6.31 -11.69 15.95
N GLU A 124 6.62 -12.11 17.18
CA GLU A 124 5.69 -12.19 18.30
C GLU A 124 5.74 -10.84 19.05
N GLU A 125 4.76 -10.58 19.93
CA GLU A 125 4.77 -9.40 20.83
C GLU A 125 4.40 -8.04 20.21
N LEU A 126 3.49 -8.02 19.23
CA LEU A 126 2.83 -6.78 18.84
C LEU A 126 1.62 -6.49 19.74
N ASP A 127 1.38 -5.21 20.03
CA ASP A 127 0.19 -4.79 20.76
C ASP A 127 -1.08 -4.95 19.91
N GLY A 128 -1.82 -6.03 20.17
CA GLY A 128 -3.04 -6.38 19.45
C GLY A 128 -2.80 -7.22 18.19
N THR A 129 -3.88 -7.46 17.45
CA THR A 129 -3.85 -8.21 16.19
C THR A 129 -3.41 -7.32 15.04
N VAL A 130 -2.54 -7.80 14.15
CA VAL A 130 -2.18 -7.05 12.94
C VAL A 130 -3.36 -7.02 11.98
N THR A 131 -3.80 -5.82 11.60
CA THR A 131 -4.92 -5.59 10.68
C THR A 131 -4.45 -5.21 9.29
N GLN A 132 -3.28 -4.60 9.13
CA GLN A 132 -2.75 -4.26 7.81
C GLN A 132 -1.24 -4.43 7.78
N ILE A 133 -0.70 -4.96 6.68
CA ILE A 133 0.73 -4.88 6.38
C ILE A 133 0.94 -4.27 4.99
N VAL A 134 1.89 -3.35 4.90
CA VAL A 134 2.35 -2.74 3.64
C VAL A 134 3.87 -2.75 3.61
N ALA A 135 4.44 -2.55 2.42
CA ALA A 135 5.88 -2.46 2.25
C ALA A 135 6.23 -1.38 1.24
N ASN A 136 7.41 -0.80 1.41
CA ASN A 136 8.07 -0.01 0.39
C ASN A 136 9.32 -0.78 -0.10
N ARG A 137 10.23 -0.15 -0.84
CA ARG A 137 11.42 -0.82 -1.39
C ARG A 137 12.31 -1.49 -0.34
N THR A 138 12.30 -1.00 0.90
CA THR A 138 13.32 -1.37 1.90
C THR A 138 12.76 -1.70 3.28
N THR A 139 11.51 -1.33 3.55
CA THR A 139 10.89 -1.49 4.87
C THR A 139 9.48 -2.04 4.76
N PHE A 140 9.01 -2.62 5.86
CA PHE A 140 7.64 -3.01 6.12
C PHE A 140 7.02 -2.07 7.14
N THR A 141 5.69 -1.95 7.07
CA THR A 141 4.87 -1.24 8.04
C THR A 141 3.65 -2.07 8.35
N ALA A 142 3.37 -2.27 9.63
CA ALA A 142 2.21 -2.99 10.11
C ALA A 142 1.34 -2.08 10.98
N LEU A 143 0.03 -2.20 10.84
CA LEU A 143 -0.99 -1.56 11.68
C LEU A 143 -1.66 -2.63 12.53
N THR A 144 -1.85 -2.35 13.81
CA THR A 144 -2.58 -3.24 14.71
C THR A 144 -3.98 -2.73 15.02
N SER A 145 -4.85 -3.61 15.55
CA SER A 145 -6.21 -3.28 15.98
C SER A 145 -6.27 -2.27 17.13
N THR A 146 -5.16 -2.02 17.82
CA THR A 146 -5.09 -0.96 18.84
C THR A 146 -4.81 0.42 18.26
N GLY A 147 -4.48 0.50 16.96
CA GLY A 147 -4.11 1.73 16.24
C GLY A 147 -2.61 2.00 16.23
N ASN A 148 -1.78 1.05 16.72
CA ASN A 148 -0.34 1.19 16.76
C ASN A 148 0.32 0.80 15.43
N VAL A 149 1.34 1.57 15.05
CA VAL A 149 2.10 1.36 13.81
C VAL A 149 3.50 0.85 14.15
N TYR A 150 3.89 -0.26 13.52
CA TYR A 150 5.20 -0.88 13.67
C TYR A 150 5.95 -0.88 12.34
N THR A 151 7.26 -0.59 12.39
CA THR A 151 8.12 -0.58 11.21
C THR A 151 9.41 -1.37 11.43
N TRP A 152 9.86 -2.03 10.37
CA TRP A 152 11.14 -2.75 10.32
C TRP A 152 11.63 -2.89 8.89
N GLY A 153 12.90 -3.22 8.70
CA GLY A 153 13.51 -3.35 7.39
C GLY A 153 15.03 -3.29 7.44
N ASP A 154 15.59 -2.76 6.35
CA ASP A 154 17.03 -2.61 6.16
C ASP A 154 17.58 -1.44 6.99
N GLU A 155 18.60 -1.71 7.81
CA GLU A 155 19.26 -0.74 8.66
C GLU A 155 19.99 0.37 7.88
N MET A 156 20.42 0.07 6.64
CA MET A 156 21.03 1.07 5.75
C MET A 156 20.07 2.20 5.37
N TYR A 157 18.76 1.96 5.49
CA TYR A 157 17.69 2.90 5.13
C TYR A 157 16.79 3.22 6.34
N LYS A 158 17.38 3.26 7.53
CA LYS A 158 16.66 3.50 8.80
C LYS A 158 15.83 4.77 8.83
N GLU A 159 16.16 5.78 8.03
CA GLU A 159 15.39 7.01 7.85
C GLU A 159 13.99 6.77 7.26
N ARG A 160 13.72 5.58 6.70
CA ARG A 160 12.40 5.22 6.15
C ARG A 160 11.49 4.54 7.16
N LEU A 161 11.98 4.30 8.38
CA LEU A 161 11.22 3.60 9.41
C LEU A 161 10.29 4.51 10.22
N GLY A 162 10.45 5.84 10.13
CA GLY A 162 9.57 6.75 10.88
C GLY A 162 9.84 6.76 12.39
N ARG A 163 10.92 6.13 12.85
CA ARG A 163 11.23 5.97 14.29
C ARG A 163 12.72 5.97 14.52
N GLU A 164 13.12 6.23 15.76
CA GLU A 164 14.50 6.05 16.17
C GLU A 164 14.90 4.56 16.12
N VAL A 165 16.08 4.29 15.57
CA VAL A 165 16.70 2.96 15.56
C VAL A 165 17.80 2.92 16.59
N SER A 166 17.70 1.98 17.52
CA SER A 166 18.63 1.79 18.62
C SER A 166 18.88 0.29 18.87
N SER A 167 19.75 -0.04 19.82
CA SER A 167 19.99 -1.43 20.21
C SER A 167 18.76 -2.11 20.83
N SER A 168 17.88 -1.36 21.49
CA SER A 168 16.63 -1.86 22.07
C SER A 168 15.47 -1.86 21.07
N SER A 169 15.59 -1.16 19.94
CA SER A 169 14.61 -1.11 18.87
C SER A 169 15.31 -1.18 17.49
N PRO A 170 15.93 -2.32 17.16
CA PRO A 170 16.74 -2.45 15.95
C PRO A 170 15.89 -2.35 14.68
N ALA A 171 16.49 -1.95 13.56
CA ALA A 171 15.80 -1.84 12.28
C ALA A 171 15.26 -3.19 11.77
N SER A 172 15.93 -4.31 12.11
CA SER A 172 15.61 -5.66 11.65
C SER A 172 14.46 -6.36 12.41
N GLN A 173 13.83 -5.64 13.34
CA GLN A 173 12.69 -6.10 14.14
C GLN A 173 11.58 -5.06 14.11
N PRO A 174 10.30 -5.45 14.16
CA PRO A 174 9.19 -4.52 14.33
C PRO A 174 9.41 -3.65 15.56
N GLY A 175 9.49 -2.34 15.35
CA GLY A 175 9.54 -1.35 16.41
C GLY A 175 8.40 -0.35 16.23
N ILE A 176 7.84 0.11 17.33
CA ILE A 176 6.72 1.04 17.33
C ILE A 176 7.15 2.43 16.84
N VAL A 177 6.25 3.09 16.11
CA VAL A 177 6.38 4.49 15.69
C VAL A 177 5.74 5.37 16.76
N GLU A 178 6.50 5.69 17.79
CA GLU A 178 6.03 6.41 18.99
C GLU A 178 5.33 7.74 18.66
N ASP A 179 5.82 8.46 17.64
CA ASP A 179 5.23 9.73 17.21
C ASP A 179 3.75 9.60 16.79
N LEU A 180 3.36 8.44 16.25
CA LEU A 180 1.97 8.15 15.88
C LEU A 180 1.15 7.61 17.06
N SER A 181 1.76 6.80 17.92
CA SER A 181 1.09 6.22 19.09
C SER A 181 0.70 7.27 20.14
N ASN A 182 1.39 8.41 20.16
CA ASN A 182 1.11 9.52 21.07
C ASN A 182 0.08 10.54 20.53
N LEU A 183 -0.47 10.31 19.34
CA LEU A 183 -1.51 11.16 18.76
C LEU A 183 -2.85 10.99 19.53
N PRO A 184 -3.70 12.04 19.55
CA PRO A 184 -5.04 11.93 20.14
C PRO A 184 -5.93 10.95 19.35
N ASP A 185 -5.77 10.94 18.03
CA ASP A 185 -6.51 10.08 17.11
C ASP A 185 -5.67 8.88 16.67
N LYS A 186 -6.32 7.72 16.61
CA LYS A 186 -5.66 6.46 16.29
C LYS A 186 -5.42 6.33 14.80
N VAL A 187 -4.34 5.67 14.40
CA VAL A 187 -4.15 5.28 12.99
C VAL A 187 -5.19 4.22 12.63
N VAL A 188 -5.88 4.42 11.51
CA VAL A 188 -6.91 3.52 10.99
C VAL A 188 -6.54 2.90 9.65
N ARG A 189 -5.55 3.47 8.94
CA ARG A 189 -5.07 2.96 7.66
C ARG A 189 -3.61 3.36 7.44
N ILE A 190 -2.86 2.47 6.80
CA ILE A 190 -1.50 2.74 6.32
C ILE A 190 -1.41 2.53 4.81
N SER A 191 -0.47 3.22 4.16
CA SER A 191 -0.21 3.13 2.73
C SER A 191 1.27 3.32 2.46
N SER A 192 1.86 2.58 1.52
CA SER A 192 3.30 2.67 1.22
C SER A 192 3.58 2.43 -0.25
N GLY A 193 4.59 3.14 -0.75
CA GLY A 193 5.04 3.06 -2.13
C GLY A 193 6.42 3.70 -2.28
N GLY A 194 7.22 3.20 -3.22
CA GLY A 194 8.57 3.71 -3.45
C GLY A 194 9.46 3.64 -2.21
N ALA A 195 9.71 4.79 -1.58
CA ALA A 195 10.45 4.92 -0.33
C ALA A 195 9.69 5.76 0.72
N MET A 196 8.37 5.90 0.55
CA MET A 196 7.47 6.68 1.40
C MET A 196 6.43 5.78 2.06
N THR A 197 5.96 6.22 3.21
CA THR A 197 4.83 5.64 3.92
C THR A 197 3.92 6.74 4.44
N ALA A 198 2.62 6.50 4.43
CA ALA A 198 1.60 7.36 4.98
C ALA A 198 0.71 6.59 5.97
N ALA A 199 0.21 7.29 6.99
CA ALA A 199 -0.75 6.81 7.97
C ALA A 199 -1.91 7.80 8.06
N LEU A 200 -3.14 7.29 7.94
CA LEU A 200 -4.39 8.05 8.10
C LEU A 200 -4.96 7.79 9.49
N THR A 201 -5.32 8.84 10.22
CA THR A 201 -5.91 8.76 11.56
C THR A 201 -7.44 8.75 11.52
N SER A 202 -8.06 8.38 12.64
CA SER A 202 -9.51 8.49 12.86
C SER A 202 -10.01 9.95 12.90
N GLY A 203 -9.10 10.90 13.08
CA GLY A 203 -9.34 12.34 13.02
C GLY A 203 -9.28 12.90 11.61
N ASN A 204 -9.15 12.05 10.58
CA ASN A 204 -9.00 12.44 9.17
C ASN A 204 -7.69 13.19 8.84
N ASP A 205 -6.65 13.01 9.66
CA ASP A 205 -5.32 13.55 9.40
C ASP A 205 -4.42 12.51 8.73
N VAL A 206 -3.55 12.97 7.82
CA VAL A 206 -2.52 12.12 7.22
C VAL A 206 -1.15 12.52 7.73
N TYR A 207 -0.38 11.52 8.15
CA TYR A 207 1.03 11.64 8.49
C TYR A 207 1.87 10.88 7.48
N PHE A 208 2.99 11.44 7.05
CA PHE A 208 3.90 10.80 6.09
C PHE A 208 5.34 10.82 6.58
N TRP A 209 6.12 9.83 6.15
CA TRP A 209 7.56 9.76 6.40
C TRP A 209 8.28 8.98 5.31
N GLY A 210 9.60 8.98 5.41
CA GLY A 210 10.51 8.35 4.48
C GLY A 210 11.10 9.34 3.49
N VAL A 211 11.61 8.76 2.41
CA VAL A 211 12.37 9.45 1.39
C VAL A 211 11.48 9.66 0.19
N GLY A 212 10.83 10.81 0.14
CA GLY A 212 10.08 11.30 -1.02
C GLY A 212 10.87 12.30 -1.85
N MET A 213 10.17 12.93 -2.78
CA MET A 213 10.75 13.92 -3.69
C MET A 213 10.58 15.35 -3.16
N SER A 214 11.43 16.24 -3.66
CA SER A 214 11.22 17.69 -3.62
C SER A 214 10.11 18.07 -4.60
N GLY A 215 9.01 18.65 -4.13
CA GLY A 215 7.86 19.06 -4.95
C GLY A 215 7.36 20.47 -4.63
N PRO A 216 6.35 20.96 -5.37
CA PRO A 216 5.79 22.30 -5.18
C PRO A 216 5.11 22.51 -3.81
N LEU A 217 4.77 21.42 -3.11
CA LEU A 217 4.24 21.43 -1.74
C LEU A 217 5.33 21.16 -0.67
N GLY A 218 6.62 21.18 -1.06
CA GLY A 218 7.77 21.03 -0.16
C GLY A 218 8.57 19.75 -0.39
N ASN A 219 9.62 19.57 0.42
CA ASN A 219 10.41 18.34 0.46
C ASN A 219 9.65 17.29 1.28
N LEU A 220 9.18 16.22 0.64
CA LEU A 220 8.58 15.06 1.33
C LEU A 220 9.68 14.14 1.88
N TRP A 221 10.66 14.72 2.57
CA TRP A 221 11.73 13.99 3.22
C TRP A 221 11.59 14.17 4.73
N SER A 222 11.32 13.10 5.44
CA SER A 222 11.40 13.11 6.89
C SER A 222 11.68 11.72 7.45
N ALA A 223 12.59 11.64 8.43
CA ALA A 223 12.87 10.41 9.15
C ALA A 223 11.80 10.07 10.21
N SER A 224 10.92 11.03 10.51
CA SER A 224 9.80 10.91 11.45
C SER A 224 8.48 11.28 10.75
N PRO A 225 7.33 10.74 11.19
CA PRO A 225 6.02 11.13 10.72
C PRO A 225 5.83 12.65 10.77
N GLN A 226 5.43 13.25 9.65
CA GLN A 226 5.06 14.66 9.56
C GLN A 226 3.61 14.79 9.12
N PRO A 227 2.82 15.70 9.71
CA PRO A 227 1.47 15.94 9.27
C PRO A 227 1.48 16.53 7.86
N LEU A 228 0.52 16.12 7.05
CA LEU A 228 0.28 16.71 5.74
C LEU A 228 -0.81 17.77 5.88
N ASP A 229 -0.41 19.03 5.79
CA ASP A 229 -1.33 20.16 5.80
C ASP A 229 -1.85 20.44 4.38
N LEU A 230 -3.17 20.36 4.21
CA LEU A 230 -3.89 20.66 2.97
C LEU A 230 -4.94 21.74 3.19
N ASP A 231 -4.58 22.83 3.86
CA ASP A 231 -5.47 23.97 4.12
C ASP A 231 -6.75 23.52 4.87
N GLU A 232 -6.57 22.78 5.97
CA GLU A 232 -7.65 22.29 6.84
C GLU A 232 -8.67 21.34 6.16
N GLN A 233 -8.27 20.63 5.11
CA GLN A 233 -9.11 19.59 4.49
C GLN A 233 -9.06 18.28 5.29
N ASP A 234 -10.23 17.74 5.66
CA ASP A 234 -10.35 16.39 6.22
C ASP A 234 -10.10 15.33 5.14
N ILE A 235 -9.24 14.36 5.45
CA ILE A 235 -8.84 13.29 4.53
C ILE A 235 -9.67 12.03 4.77
N LEU A 236 -10.29 11.53 3.69
CA LEU A 236 -11.04 10.28 3.67
C LEU A 236 -10.15 9.08 3.31
N ASP A 237 -9.19 9.26 2.40
CA ASP A 237 -8.29 8.19 1.98
C ASP A 237 -6.94 8.70 1.43
N VAL A 238 -5.92 7.84 1.49
CA VAL A 238 -4.58 8.10 0.98
C VAL A 238 -3.99 6.87 0.26
N ALA A 239 -3.43 7.11 -0.93
CA ALA A 239 -2.68 6.12 -1.69
C ALA A 239 -1.26 6.62 -1.97
N VAL A 240 -0.26 5.80 -1.68
CA VAL A 240 1.15 6.14 -1.89
C VAL A 240 1.70 5.34 -3.06
N GLY A 241 2.08 6.04 -4.13
CA GLY A 241 2.78 5.50 -5.28
C GLY A 241 4.30 5.53 -5.12
N ASN A 242 5.03 5.23 -6.21
CA ASN A 242 6.50 5.23 -6.17
C ASN A 242 7.10 6.63 -5.94
N GLU A 243 6.49 7.64 -6.54
CA GLU A 243 6.99 9.03 -6.56
C GLU A 243 5.87 10.06 -6.36
N HIS A 244 4.67 9.60 -5.96
CA HIS A 244 3.51 10.46 -5.75
C HIS A 244 2.62 9.93 -4.62
N ILE A 245 1.79 10.81 -4.07
CA ILE A 245 0.73 10.52 -3.11
C ILE A 245 -0.57 11.05 -3.70
N LEU A 246 -1.61 10.22 -3.65
CA LEU A 246 -2.98 10.60 -3.99
C LEU A 246 -3.81 10.68 -2.72
N ILE A 247 -4.63 11.71 -2.64
CA ILE A 247 -5.38 12.04 -1.43
C ILE A 247 -6.82 12.33 -1.83
N LEU A 248 -7.75 11.67 -1.15
CA LEU A 248 -9.18 11.88 -1.26
C LEU A 248 -9.66 12.60 -0.01
N THR A 249 -10.28 13.76 -0.17
CA THR A 249 -10.89 14.46 0.96
C THR A 249 -12.31 13.99 1.22
N THR A 250 -12.84 14.28 2.41
CA THR A 250 -14.25 14.03 2.76
C THR A 250 -15.22 14.86 1.91
N GLU A 251 -14.75 15.95 1.31
CA GLU A 251 -15.47 16.75 0.31
C GLU A 251 -15.35 16.16 -1.12
N HIS A 252 -14.84 14.95 -1.26
CA HIS A 252 -14.66 14.24 -2.54
C HIS A 252 -13.73 14.95 -3.53
N LYS A 253 -12.78 15.74 -3.03
CA LYS A 253 -11.71 16.32 -3.86
C LYS A 253 -10.52 15.39 -3.91
N VAL A 254 -9.81 15.44 -5.04
CA VAL A 254 -8.67 14.60 -5.33
C VAL A 254 -7.43 15.46 -5.47
N PHE A 255 -6.42 15.21 -4.63
CA PHE A 255 -5.12 15.86 -4.73
C PHE A 255 -4.07 14.85 -5.14
N ALA A 256 -3.12 15.28 -5.98
CA ALA A 256 -1.96 14.51 -6.38
C ALA A 256 -0.70 15.32 -6.07
N ILE A 257 0.20 14.76 -5.26
CA ILE A 257 1.44 15.39 -4.82
C ILE A 257 2.61 14.51 -5.26
N GLY A 258 3.55 15.02 -6.05
CA GLY A 258 4.73 14.25 -6.49
C GLY A 258 5.22 14.60 -7.89
N ALA A 259 6.23 13.87 -8.38
CA ALA A 259 6.78 14.10 -9.71
C ALA A 259 5.94 13.41 -10.80
N ASN A 260 5.61 14.19 -11.84
CA ASN A 260 4.96 13.72 -13.07
C ASN A 260 5.97 13.67 -14.23
N GLY A 261 7.20 13.22 -13.96
CA GLY A 261 8.36 13.37 -14.87
C GLY A 261 8.23 12.71 -16.25
N SER A 262 7.17 11.95 -16.52
CA SER A 262 7.01 11.19 -17.78
C SER A 262 5.58 11.10 -18.30
N GLY A 263 4.64 11.95 -17.87
CA GLY A 263 3.23 11.84 -18.32
C GLY A 263 2.60 10.45 -18.06
N SER A 264 3.25 9.63 -17.23
CA SER A 264 2.88 8.25 -16.95
C SER A 264 2.06 8.23 -15.66
N GLY A 265 0.75 8.35 -15.82
CA GLY A 265 -0.23 7.72 -14.93
C GLY A 265 -0.48 8.41 -13.60
N LEU A 266 -1.57 9.16 -13.54
CA LEU A 266 -2.55 8.95 -12.48
C LEU A 266 -2.71 7.43 -12.28
N ARG A 267 -2.46 6.91 -11.08
CA ARG A 267 -2.82 5.53 -10.74
C ARG A 267 -3.63 5.50 -9.46
N SER A 268 -4.95 5.48 -9.71
CA SER A 268 -6.08 5.13 -8.85
C SER A 268 -6.36 6.00 -7.63
N LEU A 269 -7.53 6.65 -7.67
CA LEU A 269 -8.25 7.12 -6.51
C LEU A 269 -9.62 6.42 -6.46
N TYR A 270 -10.04 6.01 -5.27
CA TYR A 270 -11.34 5.41 -5.03
C TYR A 270 -12.42 6.48 -4.86
N LEU A 271 -13.60 6.20 -5.39
CA LEU A 271 -14.91 6.51 -4.81
C LEU A 271 -15.75 5.24 -4.88
#